data_AF-A0A972TQ09-F1
#
_entry.id   AF-A0A972TQ09-F1
#
_cell.length_a   1.000
_cell.length_b   1.000
_cell.length_c   1.000
_cell.angle_alpha   90.00
_cell.angle_beta   90.00
_cell.angle_gamma   90.00
#
_symmetry.space_group_name_H-M   'P 1'
#
loop_
_entity.id
_entity.type
_entity.pdbx_description
1 polymer ?
#
loop_
_entity_poly.entity_id
_entity_poly.type
_entity_poly.pdbx_seq_one_letter_code
_entity_poly.pdbx_strand_id
1 'polypeptide(L)'
;MKRFWLKALVTVVLILALALLGACDGDSETNNIETTTPSETPAVDDTGSLRIVSLAPSNTEIIFALGLGDNLVGVTEYCDYPPEAEEKAKIGGFSTVDMEKVIEVAPDLVVATIMHEESVTPEFERRGLKVITLAPETLAEVLDGISE
;
A
#
# COMPACT_ATOMS: atom_id res chain seq x y z
N MET A 1 7.57 22.49 55.34
CA MET A 1 8.34 21.73 54.33
C MET A 1 7.63 21.60 52.98
N LYS A 2 6.36 21.19 52.90
CA LYS A 2 5.63 21.00 51.62
C LYS A 2 5.43 22.28 50.77
N ARG A 3 5.30 23.46 51.40
CA ARG A 3 5.13 24.76 50.69
C ARG A 3 6.44 25.32 50.11
N PHE A 4 7.59 24.83 50.58
CA PHE A 4 8.91 25.20 50.06
C PHE A 4 9.25 24.37 48.82
N TRP A 5 8.92 23.08 48.86
CA TRP A 5 9.00 22.17 47.72
C TRP A 5 8.08 22.55 46.57
N LEU A 6 6.86 23.02 46.86
CA LEU A 6 5.93 23.47 45.82
C LEU A 6 6.42 24.75 45.11
N LYS A 7 7.04 25.69 45.85
CA LYS A 7 7.62 26.90 45.25
C LYS A 7 8.85 26.60 44.40
N ALA A 8 9.73 25.71 44.86
CA ALA A 8 10.90 25.27 44.08
C ALA A 8 10.48 24.57 42.78
N LEU A 9 9.41 23.75 42.83
CA LEU A 9 8.90 23.03 41.67
C LEU A 9 8.24 23.96 40.64
N VAL A 10 7.49 24.98 41.09
CA VAL A 10 6.91 25.99 40.19
C VAL A 10 8.00 26.85 39.53
N THR A 11 9.04 27.25 40.25
CA THR A 11 10.14 28.04 39.66
C THR A 11 10.94 27.25 38.62
N VAL A 12 11.18 25.96 38.84
CA VAL A 12 11.86 25.09 37.86
C VAL A 12 11.02 24.92 36.60
N VAL A 13 9.71 24.71 36.72
CA VAL A 13 8.80 24.62 35.57
C VAL A 13 8.73 25.94 34.79
N LEU A 14 8.77 27.09 35.47
CA LEU A 14 8.75 28.40 34.81
C LEU A 14 10.04 28.68 34.01
N ILE A 15 11.19 28.25 34.52
CA ILE A 15 12.49 28.36 33.82
C ILE A 15 12.56 27.39 32.64
N LEU A 16 12.01 26.18 32.78
CA LEU A 16 11.95 25.19 31.70
C LEU A 16 11.03 25.63 30.55
N ALA A 17 9.91 26.31 30.86
CA ALA A 17 8.99 26.84 29.87
C ALA A 17 9.56 28.03 29.09
N LEU A 18 10.43 28.84 29.72
CA LEU A 18 11.08 29.99 29.07
C LEU A 18 12.20 29.57 28.09
N ALA A 19 12.70 28.33 28.20
CA ALA A 19 13.73 27.78 27.34
C ALA A 19 13.21 27.11 26.04
N LEU A 20 11.88 27.00 25.85
CA LEU A 20 11.26 26.38 24.66
C LEU A 20 10.75 27.38 23.62
N LEU A 21 10.99 28.68 23.80
CA LEU A 21 10.54 29.75 22.89
C LEU A 21 11.67 30.43 22.09
N GLY A 22 12.88 29.86 22.08
CA GLY A 22 14.02 30.47 21.41
C GLY A 22 14.73 29.53 20.43
N ALA A 23 14.18 29.38 19.22
CA ALA A 23 14.94 29.12 17.97
C ALA A 23 13.99 29.01 16.75
N CYS A 24 13.63 30.15 16.14
CA CYS A 24 13.28 30.23 14.72
C CYS A 24 14.07 31.41 14.13
N ASP A 25 15.25 31.12 13.61
CA ASP A 25 15.98 31.95 12.63
C ASP A 25 15.42 31.56 11.24
N GLY A 26 14.88 32.49 10.44
CA GLY A 26 15.62 33.16 9.34
C GLY A 26 15.74 32.20 8.14
N ASP A 27 15.18 32.42 6.94
CA ASP A 27 15.06 33.64 6.14
C ASP A 27 13.93 33.50 5.09
N SER A 28 13.34 34.63 4.72
CA SER A 28 12.54 34.78 3.50
C SER A 28 13.40 35.43 2.43
N GLU A 29 13.71 34.73 1.34
CA GLU A 29 14.15 35.37 0.10
C GLU A 29 13.33 34.87 -1.10
N THR A 30 12.64 35.82 -1.70
CA THR A 30 12.07 35.79 -3.04
C THR A 30 13.16 35.72 -4.10
N ASN A 31 13.08 34.81 -5.07
CA ASN A 31 13.42 35.18 -6.46
C ASN A 31 12.91 34.19 -7.51
N ASN A 32 12.10 34.75 -8.41
CA ASN A 32 12.05 34.60 -9.87
C ASN A 32 11.93 33.23 -10.55
N ILE A 33 10.95 33.23 -11.44
CA ILE A 33 10.60 32.30 -12.51
C ILE A 33 11.77 32.15 -13.49
N GLU A 34 12.16 30.91 -13.76
CA GLU A 34 12.68 30.51 -15.08
C GLU A 34 11.94 29.25 -15.55
N THR A 35 11.26 29.40 -16.68
CA THR A 35 10.71 28.31 -17.48
C THR A 35 11.82 27.75 -18.36
N THR A 36 12.25 26.52 -18.06
CA THR A 36 13.01 25.66 -18.98
C THR A 36 12.67 24.19 -18.69
N THR A 37 11.68 23.64 -19.40
CA THR A 37 11.67 22.22 -19.76
C THR A 37 12.71 22.04 -20.89
N PRO A 38 13.45 20.93 -21.06
CA PRO A 38 13.17 19.57 -20.59
C PRO A 38 14.41 18.80 -20.06
N SER A 39 14.34 18.09 -18.93
CA SER A 39 15.19 16.91 -18.72
C SER A 39 14.79 16.12 -17.47
N GLU A 40 14.67 14.81 -17.66
CA GLU A 40 14.98 13.78 -16.68
C GLU A 40 14.11 13.77 -15.41
N THR A 41 12.94 13.13 -15.54
CA THR A 41 12.42 12.34 -14.41
C THR A 41 13.54 11.39 -13.98
N PRO A 42 14.00 11.44 -12.72
CA PRO A 42 15.05 10.56 -12.26
C PRO A 42 14.54 9.13 -12.36
N ALA A 43 15.35 8.27 -12.97
CA ALA A 43 15.15 6.84 -13.04
C ALA A 43 14.83 6.32 -11.63
N VAL A 44 13.62 5.77 -11.45
CA VAL A 44 13.26 5.05 -10.25
C VAL A 44 14.11 3.77 -10.22
N ASP A 45 14.88 3.68 -9.15
CA ASP A 45 15.88 2.68 -8.84
C ASP A 45 15.29 1.25 -8.81
N ASP A 46 16.10 0.30 -9.26
CA ASP A 46 15.83 -1.12 -9.50
C ASP A 46 15.74 -1.92 -8.20
N THR A 47 14.67 -1.70 -7.44
CA THR A 47 14.07 -2.75 -6.60
C THR A 47 12.81 -3.19 -7.31
N GLY A 48 12.85 -4.34 -8.00
CA GLY A 48 11.75 -4.82 -8.85
C GLY A 48 10.38 -4.52 -8.25
N SER A 49 9.61 -3.67 -8.94
CA SER A 49 8.27 -3.27 -8.51
C SER A 49 7.44 -4.51 -8.21
N LEU A 50 6.92 -4.60 -6.98
CA LEU A 50 6.10 -5.71 -6.50
C LEU A 50 5.05 -6.10 -7.55
N ARG A 51 4.99 -7.37 -7.95
CA ARG A 51 4.07 -7.89 -8.97
C ARG A 51 2.94 -8.66 -8.30
N ILE A 52 1.71 -8.15 -8.43
CA ILE A 52 0.53 -8.69 -7.76
C ILE A 52 -0.42 -9.32 -8.80
N VAL A 53 -0.93 -10.51 -8.50
CA VAL A 53 -2.08 -11.10 -9.19
C VAL A 53 -3.28 -11.10 -8.25
N SER A 54 -4.43 -10.64 -8.74
CA SER A 54 -5.69 -10.66 -8.02
C SER A 54 -6.63 -11.73 -8.60
N LEU A 55 -7.12 -12.64 -7.74
CA LEU A 55 -8.04 -13.70 -8.14
C LEU A 55 -9.52 -13.34 -7.95
N ALA A 56 -9.86 -12.07 -7.69
CA ALA A 56 -11.24 -11.64 -7.51
C ALA A 56 -11.48 -10.17 -7.90
N PRO A 57 -12.68 -9.80 -8.36
CA PRO A 57 -13.06 -8.40 -8.57
C PRO A 57 -12.85 -7.55 -7.31
N SER A 58 -13.40 -7.97 -6.15
CA SER A 58 -13.26 -7.23 -4.89
C SER A 58 -11.80 -6.97 -4.48
N ASN A 59 -10.94 -7.97 -4.63
CA ASN A 59 -9.51 -7.84 -4.32
C ASN A 59 -8.86 -6.83 -5.28
N THR A 60 -9.25 -6.85 -6.55
CA THR A 60 -8.76 -5.91 -7.57
C THR A 60 -9.13 -4.48 -7.21
N GLU A 61 -10.39 -4.23 -6.88
CA GLU A 61 -10.89 -2.91 -6.50
C GLU A 61 -10.15 -2.38 -5.25
N ILE A 62 -9.94 -3.22 -4.24
CA ILE A 62 -9.18 -2.88 -3.04
C ILE A 62 -7.74 -2.52 -3.38
N ILE A 63 -7.04 -3.31 -4.20
CA ILE A 63 -5.64 -3.06 -4.58
C ILE A 63 -5.53 -1.72 -5.33
N PHE A 64 -6.47 -1.40 -6.21
CA PHE A 64 -6.51 -0.09 -6.87
C PHE A 64 -6.80 1.03 -5.87
N ALA A 65 -7.74 0.85 -4.95
CA ALA A 65 -8.06 1.84 -3.91
C ALA A 65 -6.86 2.13 -2.99
N LEU A 66 -5.96 1.16 -2.79
CA LEU A 66 -4.71 1.30 -2.07
C LEU A 66 -3.59 1.98 -2.88
N GLY A 67 -3.84 2.39 -4.12
CA GLY A 67 -2.84 3.02 -4.99
C GLY A 67 -1.83 2.05 -5.61
N LEU A 68 -2.11 0.74 -5.55
CA LEU A 68 -1.22 -0.32 -6.04
C LEU A 68 -1.64 -0.85 -7.43
N GLY A 69 -2.39 -0.05 -8.20
CA GLY A 69 -2.86 -0.42 -9.54
C GLY A 69 -1.72 -0.74 -10.52
N ASP A 70 -0.58 -0.05 -10.41
CA ASP A 70 0.60 -0.28 -11.25
C ASP A 70 1.33 -1.59 -10.92
N ASN A 71 1.21 -2.05 -9.66
CA ASN A 71 1.74 -3.33 -9.20
C ASN A 71 0.90 -4.52 -9.66
N LEU A 72 -0.35 -4.29 -10.07
CA LEU A 72 -1.26 -5.34 -10.49
C LEU A 72 -0.94 -5.79 -11.92
N VAL A 73 -0.45 -7.02 -12.06
CA VAL A 73 0.01 -7.60 -13.34
C VAL A 73 -0.96 -8.63 -13.92
N GLY A 74 -1.92 -9.11 -13.13
CA GLY A 74 -2.95 -10.04 -13.60
C GLY A 74 -4.22 -9.99 -12.76
N VAL A 75 -5.36 -10.15 -13.44
CA VAL A 75 -6.71 -10.07 -12.86
C VAL A 75 -7.63 -11.11 -13.49
N THR A 76 -8.74 -11.42 -12.84
CA THR A 76 -9.76 -12.29 -13.46
C THR A 76 -10.46 -11.62 -14.64
N GLU A 77 -11.10 -12.42 -15.48
CA GLU A 77 -11.97 -11.99 -16.58
C GLU A 77 -13.11 -11.07 -16.14
N TYR A 78 -13.49 -11.12 -14.86
CA TYR A 78 -14.58 -10.34 -14.28
C TYR A 78 -14.13 -9.02 -13.65
N CYS A 79 -12.83 -8.74 -13.64
CA CYS A 79 -12.33 -7.47 -13.09
C CYS A 79 -12.43 -6.37 -14.16
N ASP A 80 -13.40 -5.48 -13.97
CA ASP A 80 -13.77 -4.38 -14.86
C ASP A 80 -13.75 -3.00 -14.16
N TYR A 81 -13.44 -2.95 -12.86
CA TYR A 81 -13.33 -1.71 -12.09
C TYR A 81 -12.01 -1.61 -11.30
N PRO A 82 -11.38 -0.41 -11.27
CA PRO A 82 -11.66 0.74 -12.13
C PRO A 82 -11.35 0.39 -13.62
N PRO A 83 -11.70 1.23 -14.61
CA PRO A 83 -11.55 0.88 -16.03
C PRO A 83 -10.13 0.41 -16.42
N GLU A 84 -9.10 0.90 -15.74
CA GLU A 84 -7.70 0.50 -15.91
C GLU A 84 -7.45 -0.99 -15.57
N ALA A 85 -8.35 -1.64 -14.81
CA ALA A 85 -8.30 -3.07 -14.53
C ALA A 85 -8.57 -3.92 -15.78
N GLU A 86 -9.27 -3.38 -16.79
CA GLU A 86 -9.50 -4.07 -18.06
C GLU A 86 -8.21 -4.24 -18.87
N GLU A 87 -7.23 -3.38 -18.67
CA GLU A 87 -5.94 -3.39 -19.37
C GLU A 87 -4.97 -4.46 -18.83
N LYS A 88 -5.28 -5.04 -17.65
CA LYS A 88 -4.43 -6.04 -17.00
C LYS A 88 -4.59 -7.42 -17.64
N ALA A 89 -3.54 -8.24 -17.57
CA ALA A 89 -3.58 -9.59 -18.11
C ALA A 89 -4.69 -10.42 -17.48
N LYS A 90 -5.49 -11.11 -18.30
CA LYS A 90 -6.61 -11.94 -17.81
C LYS A 90 -6.13 -13.34 -17.47
N ILE A 91 -6.21 -13.71 -16.18
CA ILE A 91 -5.71 -14.98 -15.65
C ILE A 91 -6.81 -16.05 -15.50
N GLY A 92 -7.82 -15.99 -16.36
CA GLY A 92 -9.00 -16.86 -16.31
C GLY A 92 -10.13 -16.29 -15.46
N GLY A 93 -11.11 -17.13 -15.16
CA GLY A 93 -12.31 -16.74 -14.41
C GLY A 93 -12.10 -16.79 -12.90
N PHE A 94 -13.09 -16.29 -12.15
CA PHE A 94 -13.11 -16.36 -10.69
C PHE A 94 -12.98 -17.80 -10.18
N SER A 95 -13.85 -18.72 -10.62
CA SER A 95 -13.78 -20.15 -10.22
C SER A 95 -12.97 -21.03 -11.17
N THR A 96 -12.45 -20.46 -12.25
CA THR A 96 -11.73 -21.16 -13.33
C THR A 96 -10.40 -20.47 -13.61
N VAL A 97 -9.61 -20.29 -12.55
CA VAL A 97 -8.29 -19.66 -12.59
C VAL A 97 -7.37 -20.46 -13.53
N ASP A 98 -6.70 -19.75 -14.43
CA ASP A 98 -5.71 -20.30 -15.35
C ASP A 98 -4.33 -20.24 -14.71
N MET A 99 -3.92 -21.35 -14.12
CA MET A 99 -2.66 -21.47 -13.38
C MET A 99 -1.42 -21.15 -14.21
N GLU A 100 -1.43 -21.51 -15.50
CA GLU A 100 -0.29 -21.28 -16.38
C GLU A 100 -0.15 -19.79 -16.67
N LYS A 101 -1.24 -19.09 -16.97
CA LYS A 101 -1.23 -17.63 -17.14
C LYS A 101 -0.79 -16.88 -15.90
N VAL A 102 -1.19 -17.33 -14.71
CA VAL A 102 -0.71 -16.72 -13.45
C VAL A 102 0.81 -16.87 -13.32
N ILE A 103 1.38 -18.01 -13.69
CA ILE A 103 2.83 -18.23 -13.63
C ILE A 103 3.57 -17.43 -14.70
N GLU A 104 3.01 -17.32 -15.90
CA GLU A 104 3.60 -16.55 -17.01
C GLU A 104 3.79 -15.07 -16.68
N VAL A 105 2.88 -14.47 -15.89
CA VAL A 105 3.01 -13.09 -15.44
C VAL A 105 3.97 -12.92 -14.25
N ALA A 106 4.62 -13.99 -13.80
CA ALA A 106 5.66 -13.99 -12.76
C ALA A 106 5.34 -13.09 -11.55
N PRO A 107 4.26 -13.38 -10.79
CA PRO A 107 3.88 -12.58 -9.64
C PRO A 107 4.78 -12.87 -8.43
N ASP A 108 4.98 -11.84 -7.61
CA ASP A 108 5.57 -11.96 -6.28
C ASP A 108 4.52 -12.30 -5.23
N LEU A 109 3.25 -11.94 -5.48
CA LEU A 109 2.13 -12.15 -4.59
C LEU A 109 0.84 -12.47 -5.37
N VAL A 110 0.12 -13.50 -4.92
CA VAL A 110 -1.25 -13.80 -5.37
C VAL A 110 -2.22 -13.46 -4.23
N VAL A 111 -3.22 -12.62 -4.52
CA VAL A 111 -4.27 -12.24 -3.57
C VAL A 111 -5.54 -13.01 -3.90
N ALA A 112 -5.77 -14.05 -3.12
CA ALA A 112 -6.87 -14.99 -3.23
C ALA A 112 -8.05 -14.62 -2.31
N THR A 113 -9.12 -15.40 -2.40
CA THR A 113 -10.28 -15.35 -1.49
C THR A 113 -10.52 -16.72 -0.90
N ILE A 114 -11.33 -16.83 0.15
CA ILE A 114 -11.67 -18.12 0.78
C ILE A 114 -12.12 -19.21 -0.20
N MET A 115 -12.77 -18.84 -1.32
CA MET A 115 -13.17 -19.78 -2.37
C MET A 115 -11.99 -20.56 -2.96
N HIS A 116 -10.81 -19.96 -2.97
CA HIS A 116 -9.60 -20.50 -3.58
C HIS A 116 -8.77 -21.37 -2.62
N GLU A 117 -9.08 -21.33 -1.31
CA GLU A 117 -8.22 -21.86 -0.25
C GLU A 117 -7.95 -23.35 -0.37
N GLU A 118 -8.95 -24.15 -0.73
CA GLU A 118 -8.79 -25.61 -0.82
C GLU A 118 -8.25 -26.10 -2.16
N SER A 119 -8.48 -25.35 -3.24
CA SER A 119 -8.29 -25.85 -4.62
C SER A 119 -7.19 -25.14 -5.41
N VAL A 120 -6.97 -23.85 -5.17
CA VAL A 120 -6.08 -23.00 -5.98
C VAL A 120 -4.86 -22.56 -5.18
N THR A 121 -5.05 -22.08 -3.95
CA THR A 121 -3.96 -21.63 -3.08
C THR A 121 -2.86 -22.69 -2.89
N PRO A 122 -3.17 -23.98 -2.59
CA PRO A 122 -2.15 -24.99 -2.36
C PRO A 122 -1.33 -25.30 -3.62
N GLU A 123 -1.90 -25.11 -4.82
CA GLU A 123 -1.18 -25.32 -6.08
C GLU A 123 -0.14 -24.23 -6.31
N PHE A 124 -0.49 -22.97 -6.02
CA PHE A 124 0.44 -21.84 -6.11
C PHE A 124 1.57 -21.94 -5.08
N GLU A 125 1.24 -22.27 -3.83
CA GLU A 125 2.22 -22.42 -2.76
C GLU A 125 3.23 -23.54 -3.06
N ARG A 126 2.77 -24.68 -3.59
CA ARG A 126 3.67 -25.78 -4.00
C ARG A 126 4.61 -25.39 -5.12
N ARG A 127 4.27 -24.37 -5.90
CA ARG A 127 5.12 -23.80 -6.96
C ARG A 127 5.99 -22.65 -6.46
N GLY A 128 5.98 -22.37 -5.15
CA GLY A 128 6.82 -21.37 -4.50
C GLY A 128 6.27 -19.95 -4.57
N LEU A 129 5.03 -19.76 -5.00
CA LEU A 129 4.39 -18.43 -5.00
C LEU A 129 3.86 -18.10 -3.61
N LYS A 130 3.99 -16.83 -3.22
CA LYS A 130 3.36 -16.30 -2.02
C LYS A 130 1.89 -16.06 -2.31
N VAL A 131 1.00 -16.58 -1.47
CA VAL A 131 -0.44 -16.38 -1.56
C VAL A 131 -0.94 -15.77 -0.26
N ILE A 132 -1.84 -14.79 -0.36
CA ILE A 132 -2.64 -14.30 0.77
C ILE A 132 -4.10 -14.57 0.45
N THR A 133 -4.79 -15.24 1.36
CA THR A 133 -6.22 -15.53 1.23
C THR A 133 -7.01 -14.53 2.07
N LEU A 134 -7.88 -13.75 1.42
CA LEU A 134 -8.80 -12.84 2.11
C LEU A 134 -10.15 -13.53 2.36
N ALA A 135 -10.60 -13.50 3.61
CA ALA A 135 -11.86 -14.12 4.04
C ALA A 135 -12.64 -13.23 5.02
N PRO A 136 -12.90 -11.95 4.71
CA PRO A 136 -13.66 -11.10 5.60
C PRO A 136 -15.13 -11.53 5.63
N GLU A 137 -15.69 -11.71 6.82
CA GLU A 137 -17.10 -12.01 7.05
C GLU A 137 -17.89 -10.76 7.49
N THR A 138 -17.18 -9.73 7.94
CA THR A 138 -17.77 -8.47 8.41
C THR A 138 -17.18 -7.26 7.71
N LEU A 139 -17.92 -6.15 7.67
CA LEU A 139 -17.42 -4.89 7.15
C LEU A 139 -16.20 -4.39 7.95
N ALA A 140 -16.16 -4.64 9.26
CA ALA A 140 -15.02 -4.31 10.09
C ALA A 140 -13.76 -5.05 9.62
N GLU A 141 -13.86 -6.35 9.34
CA GLU A 141 -12.72 -7.13 8.82
C GLU A 141 -12.25 -6.67 7.43
N VAL A 142 -13.17 -6.21 6.56
CA VAL A 142 -12.77 -5.57 5.30
C VAL A 142 -11.94 -4.32 5.56
N LEU A 143 -12.37 -3.45 6.49
CA LEU A 143 -11.67 -2.22 6.83
C LEU A 143 -10.32 -2.50 7.52
N ASP A 144 -10.27 -3.48 8.41
CA ASP A 144 -9.04 -3.90 9.07
C ASP A 144 -8.03 -4.43 8.04
N GLY A 145 -8.49 -5.17 7.03
CA GLY A 145 -7.64 -5.70 5.96
C GLY A 145 -7.00 -4.65 5.04
N ILE A 146 -7.47 -3.40 5.06
CA ILE A 146 -6.93 -2.29 4.26
C ILE A 146 -6.26 -1.20 5.11
N SER A 147 -6.22 -1.35 6.44
CA SER A 147 -5.70 -0.36 7.38
C SER A 147 -4.30 -0.75 7.89
N GLU A 148 -3.53 0.24 8.39
CA GLU A 148 -2.21 0.06 9.04
C GLU A 148 -2.27 -0.63 10.41
#